data_AF-A0A2X3KBV6-F1
#
_entry.id   AF-A0A2X3KBV6-F1
#
_cell.length_a   1.000
_cell.length_b   1.000
_cell.length_c   1.000
_cell.angle_alpha   90.00
_cell.angle_beta   90.00
_cell.angle_gamma   90.00
#
_symmetry.space_group_name_H-M   'P 1'
#
loop_
_entity.id
_entity.type
_entity.pdbx_description
1 polymer ?
#
loop_
_entity_poly.entity_id
_entity_poly.type
_entity_poly.pdbx_seq_one_letter_code
_entity_poly.pdbx_strand_id
1 'polypeptide(L)'
;MLREGQEVIVQIDKEERGNKGAALTTFISLAGSYLVLMPNNPRAGGISRRIEGDDRTELKEALASLELPEGMGLIVRTAGVANLLRRCNGI
;
A
#
# COMPACT_ATOMS: atom_id res chain seq x y z
N MET A 1 -3.97 2.58 24.66
CA MET A 1 -3.00 3.46 25.33
C MET A 1 -1.65 2.75 25.29
N LEU A 2 -0.57 3.43 24.87
CA LEU A 2 0.78 2.85 24.85
C LEU A 2 1.38 2.86 26.26
N ARG A 3 2.23 1.88 26.56
CA ARG A 3 2.92 1.76 27.86
C ARG A 3 4.44 1.74 27.65
N GLU A 4 5.18 2.26 28.62
CA GLU A 4 6.63 2.15 28.62
C GLU A 4 7.05 0.67 28.70
N GLY A 5 8.06 0.28 27.91
CA GLY A 5 8.50 -1.11 27.76
C GLY A 5 7.63 -1.98 26.85
N GLN A 6 6.58 -1.44 26.23
CA GLN A 6 5.76 -2.18 25.27
C GLN A 6 6.51 -2.37 23.94
N GLU A 7 6.67 -3.62 23.51
CA GLU A 7 7.21 -3.94 22.20
C GLU A 7 6.18 -3.67 21.09
N VAL A 8 6.61 -2.99 20.04
CA VAL A 8 5.79 -2.64 18.88
C VAL A 8 6.59 -2.77 17.58
N ILE A 9 5.95 -3.23 16.52
CA ILE A 9 6.55 -3.24 15.18
C ILE A 9 6.47 -1.82 14.61
N VAL A 10 7.61 -1.35 14.09
CA VAL A 10 7.75 0.00 13.53
C VAL A 10 8.46 -0.05 12.17
N GLN A 11 8.10 0.88 11.29
CA GLN A 11 8.80 1.17 10.05
C GLN A 11 9.31 2.61 10.09
N ILE A 12 10.49 2.85 9.52
CA ILE A 12 11.05 4.19 9.34
C ILE A 12 10.27 4.90 8.24
N ASP A 13 9.61 6.00 8.58
CA ASP A 13 8.92 6.89 7.63
C ASP A 13 9.86 7.98 7.11
N LYS A 14 10.69 8.53 7.99
CA LYS A 14 11.70 9.53 7.64
C LYS A 14 13.01 9.19 8.33
N GLU A 15 14.10 9.28 7.57
CA GLU A 15 15.44 9.16 8.11
C GLU A 15 15.75 10.27 9.13
N GLU A 16 16.77 10.02 9.94
CA GLU A 16 17.27 11.00 10.89
C GLU A 16 17.74 12.28 10.18
N ARG A 17 17.59 13.41 10.86
CA ARG A 17 18.02 14.70 10.32
C ARG A 17 18.65 15.56 11.39
N GLY A 18 19.96 15.77 11.25
CA GLY A 18 20.75 16.48 12.24
C GLY A 18 20.65 15.77 13.59
N ASN A 19 20.17 16.49 14.62
CA ASN A 19 20.03 15.93 15.97
C ASN A 19 18.65 15.29 16.22
N LYS A 20 17.75 15.25 15.24
CA LYS A 20 16.43 14.62 15.37
C LYS A 20 16.50 13.17 14.88
N GLY A 21 16.14 12.24 15.76
CA GLY A 21 16.01 10.82 15.40
C GLY A 21 14.96 10.58 14.30
N ALA A 22 15.00 9.39 13.72
CA ALA A 22 14.09 8.96 12.66
C ALA A 22 12.62 9.03 13.09
N ALA A 23 11.74 9.40 12.15
CA ALA A 23 10.30 9.31 12.37
C ALA A 23 9.83 7.87 12.09
N LEU A 24 9.03 7.32 13.00
CA LEU A 24 8.56 5.94 12.95
C LEU A 24 7.04 5.86 12.79
N THR A 25 6.57 4.81 12.14
CA THR A 25 5.14 4.48 11.98
C THR A 25 4.87 3.02 12.32
N THR A 26 3.71 2.72 12.90
CA THR A 26 3.20 1.35 13.10
C THR A 26 2.34 0.87 11.93
N PHE A 27 2.00 1.78 11.00
CA PHE A 27 1.36 1.44 9.74
C PHE A 27 2.40 0.99 8.74
N ILE A 28 2.65 -0.32 8.73
CA ILE A 28 3.62 -0.94 7.84
C ILE A 28 3.13 -0.88 6.39
N SER A 29 4.07 -0.62 5.49
CA SER A 29 3.87 -0.58 4.05
C SER A 29 4.91 -1.46 3.36
N LEU A 30 4.45 -2.42 2.56
CA LEU A 30 5.28 -3.37 1.83
C LEU A 30 5.15 -3.09 0.34
N ALA A 31 6.10 -2.33 -0.20
CA ALA A 31 6.09 -1.93 -1.60
C ALA A 31 6.69 -3.02 -2.50
N GLY A 32 5.86 -3.59 -3.38
CA GLY A 32 6.29 -4.39 -4.51
C GLY A 32 6.47 -3.57 -5.78
N SER A 33 6.75 -4.26 -6.90
CA SER A 33 6.93 -3.64 -8.22
C SER A 33 5.66 -2.94 -8.72
N TYR A 34 4.50 -3.54 -8.49
CA TYR A 34 3.21 -3.07 -9.04
C TYR A 34 2.21 -2.63 -7.99
N LEU A 35 2.33 -3.16 -6.77
CA LEU A 35 1.38 -3.00 -5.69
C LEU A 35 2.11 -2.62 -4.40
N VAL A 36 1.42 -1.93 -3.49
CA VAL A 36 1.88 -1.69 -2.12
C VAL A 36 0.84 -2.27 -1.17
N LEU A 37 1.26 -3.22 -0.33
CA LEU A 37 0.40 -3.82 0.69
C LEU A 37 0.53 -3.05 2.01
N MET A 38 -0.61 -2.75 2.62
CA MET A 38 -0.74 -2.03 3.88
C MET A 38 -1.46 -2.94 4.89
N PRO A 39 -0.78 -3.91 5.53
CA PRO A 39 -1.43 -4.95 6.32
C PRO A 39 -2.18 -4.43 7.56
N ASN A 40 -1.78 -3.26 8.09
CA ASN A 40 -2.34 -2.69 9.32
C ASN A 40 -3.24 -1.47 9.05
N ASN A 41 -3.67 -1.25 7.80
CA ASN A 41 -4.49 -0.09 7.45
C ASN A 41 -5.54 -0.42 6.38
N PRO A 42 -6.77 -0.81 6.78
CA PRO A 42 -7.83 -1.16 5.83
C PRO A 42 -8.34 0.04 5.03
N ARG A 43 -8.08 1.27 5.50
CA ARG A 43 -8.47 2.50 4.81
C ARG A 43 -7.44 2.90 3.74
N ALA A 44 -6.22 2.37 3.80
CA ALA A 44 -5.18 2.62 2.82
C ALA A 44 -5.33 1.67 1.62
N GLY A 45 -6.42 1.83 0.89
CA GLY A 45 -6.68 1.14 -0.38
C GLY A 45 -6.90 2.13 -1.52
N GLY A 46 -6.44 1.78 -2.73
CA GLY A 46 -6.80 2.55 -3.92
C GLY A 46 -5.80 2.49 -5.07
N ILE A 47 -5.95 3.43 -6.00
CA ILE A 47 -5.19 3.51 -7.24
C ILE A 47 -4.37 4.80 -7.23
N SER A 48 -3.09 4.71 -7.63
CA SER A 48 -2.19 5.86 -7.77
C SER A 48 -2.90 7.04 -8.43
N ARG A 49 -2.72 8.24 -7.86
CA ARG A 49 -3.31 9.49 -8.38
C ARG A 49 -2.81 9.87 -9.78
N ARG A 50 -1.69 9.29 -10.23
CA ARG A 50 -1.18 9.50 -11.60
C ARG A 50 -1.93 8.68 -12.66
N ILE A 51 -2.84 7.81 -12.25
CA ILE A 51 -3.65 6.97 -13.14
C ILE A 51 -5.06 7.55 -13.20
N GLU A 52 -5.48 7.91 -14.40
CA GLU A 52 -6.72 8.60 -14.72
C GLU A 52 -7.39 7.95 -15.93
N GLY A 53 -8.61 8.37 -16.27
CA GLY A 53 -9.36 7.83 -17.41
C GLY A 53 -9.83 6.39 -17.20
N ASP A 54 -10.03 5.69 -18.31
CA ASP A 54 -10.64 4.35 -18.34
C ASP A 54 -9.79 3.30 -17.59
N ASP A 55 -8.45 3.42 -17.68
CA ASP A 55 -7.50 2.59 -16.92
C ASP A 55 -7.81 2.58 -15.41
N ARG A 56 -8.27 3.71 -14.85
CA ARG A 56 -8.59 3.81 -13.43
C ARG A 56 -9.82 2.99 -13.07
N THR A 57 -10.82 2.96 -13.95
CA THR A 57 -12.05 2.20 -13.74
C THR A 57 -11.75 0.71 -13.83
N GLU A 58 -11.05 0.28 -14.87
CA GLU A 58 -10.67 -1.13 -15.05
C GLU A 58 -9.79 -1.63 -13.91
N LEU A 59 -8.81 -0.85 -13.46
CA LEU A 59 -7.97 -1.22 -12.33
C LEU A 59 -8.75 -1.30 -11.01
N LYS A 60 -9.84 -0.55 -10.87
CA LYS A 60 -10.68 -0.63 -9.67
C LYS A 60 -11.44 -1.94 -9.63
N GLU A 61 -11.94 -2.39 -10.78
CA GLU A 61 -12.61 -3.68 -10.94
C GLU A 61 -11.62 -4.84 -10.74
N ALA A 62 -10.44 -4.76 -11.36
CA ALA A 62 -9.36 -5.72 -11.17
C ALA A 62 -8.85 -5.78 -9.72
N LEU A 63 -8.83 -4.64 -9.01
CA LEU A 63 -8.46 -4.60 -7.60
C LEU A 63 -9.53 -5.26 -6.72
N ALA A 64 -10.82 -5.11 -7.08
CA ALA A 64 -11.94 -5.71 -6.35
C ALA A 64 -12.03 -7.23 -6.53
N SER A 65 -11.44 -7.80 -7.59
CA SER A 65 -11.38 -9.25 -7.79
C SER A 65 -10.24 -9.93 -7.01
N LEU A 66 -9.34 -9.16 -6.38
CA LEU A 66 -8.27 -9.72 -5.56
C LEU A 66 -8.78 -10.10 -4.16
N GLU A 67 -8.49 -11.31 -3.74
CA GLU A 67 -8.73 -11.77 -2.37
C GLU A 67 -7.68 -11.14 -1.43
N LEU A 68 -8.12 -10.17 -0.62
CA LEU A 68 -7.31 -9.54 0.41
C LEU A 68 -7.82 -9.96 1.79
N PRO A 69 -6.93 -10.33 2.73
CA PRO A 69 -7.32 -10.57 4.11
C PRO A 69 -7.98 -9.33 4.73
N GLU A 70 -8.94 -9.55 5.64
CA GLU A 70 -9.61 -8.46 6.35
C GLU A 70 -8.61 -7.57 7.10
N GLY A 71 -8.87 -6.27 7.11
CA GLY A 71 -7.99 -5.30 7.79
C GLY A 71 -6.80 -4.81 6.96
N MET A 72 -6.58 -5.37 5.77
CA MET A 72 -5.48 -4.97 4.89
C MET A 72 -5.92 -4.00 3.79
N GLY A 73 -5.04 -3.06 3.45
CA GLY A 73 -5.20 -2.16 2.30
C GLY A 73 -4.21 -2.48 1.19
N LEU A 74 -4.59 -2.19 -0.07
CA LEU A 74 -3.72 -2.37 -1.23
C LEU A 74 -3.74 -1.12 -2.11
N ILE A 75 -2.56 -0.66 -2.53
CA ILE A 75 -2.40 0.49 -3.42
C ILE A 75 -1.76 0.05 -4.74
N VAL A 76 -2.41 0.36 -5.86
CA VAL A 76 -1.87 0.11 -7.20
C VAL A 76 -0.89 1.23 -7.59
N ARG A 77 0.35 0.86 -7.94
CA ARG A 77 1.38 1.80 -8.44
C ARG A 77 1.18 2.05 -9.94
N THR A 78 1.67 3.19 -10.43
CA THR A 78 1.62 3.56 -11.86
C THR A 78 2.26 2.50 -12.77
N ALA A 79 3.35 1.85 -12.33
CA ALA A 79 3.98 0.76 -13.08
C ALA A 79 3.12 -0.52 -13.16
N GLY A 80 2.10 -0.64 -12.30
CA GLY A 80 1.22 -1.79 -12.20
C GLY A 80 0.05 -1.79 -13.17
N VAL A 81 -0.23 -0.67 -13.86
CA VAL A 81 -1.40 -0.52 -14.76
C VAL A 81 -1.46 -1.67 -15.78
N ALA A 82 -0.45 -1.78 -16.64
CA ALA A 82 -0.45 -2.77 -17.71
C ALA A 82 -0.38 -4.21 -17.20
N ASN A 83 0.39 -4.48 -16.14
CA ASN A 83 0.61 -5.84 -15.65
C ASN A 83 -0.57 -6.38 -14.85
N LEU A 84 -1.23 -5.53 -14.05
CA LEU A 84 -2.40 -5.95 -13.28
C LEU A 84 -3.57 -6.24 -14.22
N LEU A 85 -3.82 -5.37 -15.19
CA LEU A 85 -4.87 -5.59 -16.19
C LEU A 85 -4.63 -6.88 -16.99
N ARG A 86 -3.40 -7.14 -17.44
CA ARG A 86 -3.07 -8.39 -18.13
C ARG A 86 -3.31 -9.62 -17.27
N ARG A 87 -2.84 -9.60 -16.03
CA ARG A 87 -2.90 -10.76 -15.14
C ARG A 87 -4.32 -11.05 -14.62
N CYS A 88 -5.14 -10.01 -14.42
CA CYS A 88 -6.55 -10.16 -14.08
C CYS A 88 -7.41 -10.60 -15.28
N ASN A 89 -7.02 -10.21 -16.51
CA ASN A 89 -7.70 -10.63 -17.74
C ASN A 89 -7.19 -11.96 -18.31
N GLY A 90 -6.28 -12.65 -17.61
CA GLY A 90 -5.78 -13.97 -18.00
C GLY A 90 -4.91 -14.00 -19.27
N ILE A 91 -4.21 -12.90 -19.59
CA ILE A 91 -3.32 -12.75 -20.76
C ILE A 91 -1.85 -12.63 -20.36
#